data_AF-A0A7Y4IQ50-F1
#
_entry.id   AF-A0A7Y4IQ50-F1
#
_cell.length_a   1.000
_cell.length_b   1.000
_cell.length_c   1.000
_cell.angle_alpha   90.00
_cell.angle_beta   90.00
_cell.angle_gamma   90.00
#
_symmetry.space_group_name_H-M   'P 1'
#
loop_
_entity.id
_entity.type
_entity.pdbx_description
1 polymer ?
#
loop_
_entity_poly.entity_id
_entity_poly.type
_entity_poly.pdbx_seq_one_letter_code
_entity_poly.pdbx_strand_id
1 'polypeptide(L)' 'MVDGVRYDVYTPTTTNANRIISAIAKKNSQAEGIVLDLSQTSVTRAQLGNVLERVRGVGANNIRDVIILGGN' A
#
# COMPACT_ATOMS: atom_id res chain seq x y z
N MET A 1 -5.50 -16.31 -2.41
CA MET A 1 -6.60 -15.40 -2.79
C MET A 1 -7.46 -15.22 -1.56
N VAL A 2 -7.85 -13.99 -1.21
CA VAL A 2 -8.90 -13.75 -0.23
C VAL A 2 -10.11 -13.31 -1.05
N ASP A 3 -11.19 -14.10 -1.02
CA ASP A 3 -12.45 -13.84 -1.74
C ASP A 3 -12.34 -13.58 -3.26
N GLY A 4 -11.39 -14.24 -3.93
CA GLY A 4 -11.18 -14.09 -5.38
C GLY A 4 -10.34 -12.86 -5.78
N VAL A 5 -10.01 -11.99 -4.83
CA VAL A 5 -9.09 -10.86 -5.02
C VAL A 5 -7.67 -11.29 -4.64
N ARG A 6 -6.70 -10.97 -5.51
CA ARG A 6 -5.27 -11.18 -5.21
C ARG A 6 -4.78 -10.07 -4.30
N TYR A 7 -4.79 -10.35 -3.00
CA TYR A 7 -4.15 -9.52 -1.99
C TYR A 7 -2.68 -9.88 -1.82
N ASP A 8 -1.87 -8.84 -1.64
CA ASP A 8 -0.48 -8.97 -1.24
C ASP A 8 -0.20 -8.13 0.02
N VAL A 9 0.65 -8.65 0.90
CA VAL A 9 1.00 -8.01 2.17
C VAL A 9 2.33 -7.27 1.99
N TYR A 10 2.36 -6.00 2.39
CA TYR A 10 3.57 -5.19 2.36
C TYR A 10 3.82 -4.55 3.72
N THR A 11 4.94 -4.92 4.34
CA THR A 11 5.40 -4.38 5.62
C THR A 11 6.66 -3.54 5.41
N PRO A 12 6.53 -2.22 5.17
CA PRO A 12 7.68 -1.35 4.97
C PRO A 12 8.51 -1.17 6.24
N THR A 13 9.83 -1.09 6.06
CA THR A 13 10.80 -0.67 7.09
C THR A 13 11.32 0.75 6.87
N THR A 14 10.99 1.36 5.73
CA THR A 14 11.41 2.72 5.40
C THR A 14 10.56 3.76 6.13
N THR A 15 11.16 4.86 6.53
CA THR A 15 10.50 6.02 7.13
C THR A 15 9.97 7.03 6.10
N ASN A 16 10.04 6.72 4.80
CA ASN A 16 9.66 7.62 3.72
C ASN A 16 8.33 7.17 3.09
N ALA A 17 7.27 7.95 3.32
CA ALA A 17 5.93 7.69 2.79
C ALA A 17 5.90 7.59 1.25
N ASN A 18 6.64 8.44 0.52
CA ASN A 18 6.66 8.38 -0.94
C ASN A 18 7.27 7.07 -1.46
N ARG A 19 8.30 6.53 -0.77
CA ARG A 19 8.86 5.22 -1.11
C ARG A 19 7.86 4.09 -0.90
N ILE A 20 7.03 4.17 0.15
CA ILE A 20 5.95 3.21 0.41
C ILE A 20 4.94 3.24 -0.75
N ILE A 21 4.46 4.44 -1.15
CA ILE A 21 3.52 4.59 -2.28
C ILE A 21 4.10 3.99 -3.57
N SER A 22 5.36 4.33 -3.91
CA SER A 22 6.01 3.78 -5.11
C SER A 22 6.22 2.27 -5.04
N ALA A 23 6.52 1.71 -3.87
CA ALA A 23 6.67 0.28 -3.69
C ALA A 23 5.35 -0.47 -3.87
N ILE A 24 4.25 0.08 -3.34
CA ILE A 24 2.90 -0.46 -3.55
C ILE A 24 2.54 -0.42 -5.02
N ALA A 25 2.75 0.70 -5.70
CA ALA A 25 2.43 0.86 -7.12
C ALA A 25 3.15 -0.17 -8.02
N LYS A 26 4.36 -0.61 -7.65
CA LYS A 26 5.09 -1.66 -8.38
C LYS A 26 4.43 -3.04 -8.31
N LYS A 27 3.56 -3.29 -7.33
CA LYS A 27 2.80 -4.54 -7.18
C LYS A 27 1.58 -4.61 -8.09
N ASN A 28 1.34 -3.57 -8.90
CA ASN A 28 0.18 -3.46 -9.80
C ASN A 28 0.02 -4.61 -10.82
N SER A 29 1.09 -5.31 -11.20
CA SER A 29 0.99 -6.49 -12.07
C SER A 29 0.69 -7.79 -11.33
N GLN A 30 0.79 -7.80 -10.00
CA GLN A 30 0.77 -9.00 -9.17
C GLN A 30 -0.46 -9.05 -8.25
N ALA A 31 -0.99 -7.89 -7.86
CA ALA A 31 -2.05 -7.76 -6.88
C ALA A 31 -3.11 -6.74 -7.30
N GLU A 32 -4.34 -7.02 -6.90
CA GLU A 32 -5.49 -6.12 -7.03
C GLU A 32 -5.84 -5.47 -5.69
N GLY A 33 -5.43 -6.08 -4.58
CA GLY A 33 -5.57 -5.54 -3.23
C GLY A 33 -4.23 -5.54 -2.50
N ILE A 34 -4.02 -4.57 -1.61
CA ILE A 34 -2.80 -4.46 -0.82
C ILE A 34 -3.14 -4.33 0.65
N VAL A 35 -2.50 -5.16 1.48
CA VAL A 35 -2.48 -4.95 2.93
C VAL A 35 -1.16 -4.27 3.28
N LEU A 36 -1.23 -3.01 3.67
CA LEU A 36 -0.10 -2.22 4.15
C LEU A 36 0.00 -2.34 5.66
N ASP A 37 0.98 -3.08 6.15
CA ASP A 37 1.24 -3.22 7.58
C ASP A 37 2.33 -2.26 8.05
N LEU A 38 1.94 -1.27 8.85
CA LEU A 38 2.86 -0.24 9.34
C LEU A 38 3.66 -0.65 10.58
N SER A 39 3.54 -1.89 11.04
CA SER A 39 4.17 -2.39 12.28
C SER A 39 5.70 -2.21 12.35
N GLN A 40 6.39 -2.11 11.20
CA GLN A 40 7.85 -1.98 11.14
C GLN A 40 8.35 -0.63 10.60
N THR A 41 7.49 0.37 10.54
CA THR A 41 7.88 1.74 10.16
C THR A 41 7.34 2.74 11.17
N SER A 42 7.99 3.91 11.24
CA SER A 42 7.46 5.07 11.95
C SER A 42 6.53 5.94 11.10
N VAL A 43 6.29 5.58 9.83
CA VAL A 43 5.36 6.30 8.96
C VAL A 43 3.93 6.17 9.49
N THR A 44 3.27 7.30 9.69
CA THR A 44 1.88 7.36 10.16
C THR A 44 0.89 7.37 9.01
N ARG A 45 -0.37 7.05 9.33
CA ARG A 45 -1.49 7.13 8.37
C ARG A 45 -1.65 8.55 7.82
N ALA A 46 -1.48 9.56 8.68
CA ALA A 46 -1.57 10.95 8.29
C ALA A 46 -0.49 11.35 7.27
N GLN A 47 0.73 10.83 7.41
CA GLN A 47 1.82 11.09 6.45
C GLN A 47 1.59 10.42 5.10
N LEU A 48 0.89 9.27 5.08
CA LEU A 48 0.52 8.57 3.85
C LEU A 48 -0.63 9.26 3.09
N GLY A 49 -1.57 9.86 3.83
CA GLY A 49 -2.79 10.42 3.25
C GLY A 49 -3.64 9.34 2.56
N ASN A 50 -4.32 9.70 1.47
CA ASN A 50 -5.11 8.75 0.68
C ASN A 50 -4.22 7.84 -0.16
N VAL A 51 -3.83 6.69 0.39
CA VAL A 51 -2.89 5.76 -0.25
C VAL A 51 -3.40 5.27 -1.60
N LEU A 52 -4.67 4.86 -1.69
CA LEU A 52 -5.23 4.30 -2.93
C LEU A 52 -5.21 5.32 -4.07
N GLU A 53 -5.61 6.56 -3.79
CA GLU A 53 -5.56 7.65 -4.76
C GLU A 53 -4.12 7.94 -5.22
N ARG A 54 -3.17 8.02 -4.29
CA ARG A 54 -1.77 8.28 -4.60
C ARG A 54 -1.12 7.17 -5.42
N VAL A 55 -1.42 5.91 -5.07
CA VAL A 55 -0.95 4.72 -5.81
C VAL A 55 -1.51 4.73 -7.24
N ARG A 56 -2.79 5.08 -7.42
CA ARG A 56 -3.39 5.23 -8.75
C ARG A 56 -2.82 6.44 -9.52
N GLY A 57 -2.53 7.54 -8.82
CA GLY A 57 -1.91 8.73 -9.40
C GLY A 57 -0.52 8.49 -10.01
N VAL A 58 0.16 7.42 -9.61
CA VAL A 58 1.44 6.98 -10.21
C VAL A 58 1.28 5.85 -11.24
N GLY A 59 0.05 5.53 -11.65
CA GLY A 59 -0.25 4.60 -12.75
C GLY A 59 -0.65 3.18 -12.35
N ALA A 60 -0.83 2.89 -11.06
CA ALA A 60 -1.22 1.55 -10.60
C ALA A 60 -2.75 1.33 -10.68
N ASN A 61 -3.25 1.13 -11.91
CA ASN A 61 -4.68 1.04 -12.21
C ASN A 61 -5.37 -0.28 -11.82
N ASN A 62 -4.61 -1.35 -11.57
CA ASN A 62 -5.15 -2.66 -11.16
C ASN A 62 -5.36 -2.75 -9.65
N ILE A 63 -4.71 -1.89 -8.86
CA ILE A 63 -4.92 -1.82 -7.42
C ILE A 63 -6.27 -1.13 -7.16
N ARG A 64 -7.16 -1.87 -6.49
CA ARG A 64 -8.54 -1.49 -6.23
C ARG A 64 -8.83 -1.26 -4.75
N ASP A 65 -8.04 -1.89 -3.87
CA ASP A 65 -8.19 -1.72 -2.44
C ASP A 65 -6.84 -1.67 -1.73
N VAL A 66 -6.78 -0.86 -0.66
CA VAL A 66 -5.62 -0.77 0.23
C VAL A 66 -6.11 -0.75 1.67
N ILE A 67 -5.82 -1.82 2.39
CA ILE A 67 -6.11 -1.98 3.82
C ILE A 67 -4.85 -1.61 4.59
N ILE A 68 -4.96 -0.69 5.55
CA ILE A 68 -3.84 -0.28 6.39
C ILE A 68 -3.99 -0.90 7.78
N LEU A 69 -2.96 -1.63 8.24
CA LEU A 69 -2.86 -2.21 9.57
C LEU A 69 -1.84 -1.44 10.40
N GLY A 70 -2.13 -1.24 11.68
CA GLY A 70 -1.26 -0.49 12.60
C GLY A 70 -1.06 0.97 12.21
N GLY A 71 0.08 1.54 12.61
CA GLY A 71 0.43 2.94 12.44
C GLY A 71 -0.20 3.82 13.53
N ASN A 72 0.64 4.56 14.24
CA ASN A 72 0.22 5.58 15.22
C ASN A 72 -0.37 6.81 14.53
#